data_AF-A0A792DN53-F1
#
_entry.id   AF-A0A792DN53-F1
#
_cell.length_a   1.000
_cell.length_b   1.000
_cell.length_c   1.000
_cell.angle_alpha   90.00
_cell.angle_beta   90.00
_cell.angle_gamma   90.00
#
_symmetry.space_group_name_H-M   'P 1'
#
loop_
_entity.id
_entity.type
_entity.pdbx_description
1 polymer ?
#
loop_
_entity_poly.entity_id
_entity_poly.type
_entity_poly.pdbx_seq_one_letter_code
_entity_poly.pdbx_strand_id
1 'polypeptide(L)'
;HVYAVARLKDGGTQFEVMTRKQIELVRSQSKAGNNGPWVTHWEEMAKKTAIRRLFKYLPVSIEIQRAVSMDEKEPLTIDPADSSVLTGEYSVIDNSEE
;
A
#
# COMPACT_ATOMS: atom_id res chain seq x y z
N HIS A 1 4.24 11.60 -18.55
CA HIS A 1 3.30 10.46 -18.50
C HIS A 1 3.95 9.35 -17.68
N VAL A 2 3.16 8.50 -17.03
CA VAL A 2 3.64 7.31 -16.32
C VAL A 2 2.87 6.12 -16.84
N TYR A 3 3.55 4.99 -17.05
CA TYR A 3 2.92 3.78 -17.53
C TYR A 3 3.39 2.56 -16.74
N ALA A 4 2.53 1.56 -16.64
CA ALA A 4 2.83 0.27 -16.05
C ALA A 4 2.45 -0.83 -17.05
N VAL A 5 3.23 -1.90 -17.11
CA VAL A 5 3.02 -3.05 -18.00
C VAL A 5 3.16 -4.34 -17.21
N ALA A 6 2.19 -5.23 -17.35
CA ALA A 6 2.22 -6.58 -16.79
C ALA A 6 2.14 -7.58 -17.93
N ARG A 7 3.10 -8.52 -17.96
CA ARG A 7 3.08 -9.67 -18.87
C ARG A 7 2.62 -10.88 -18.07
N LEU A 8 1.48 -11.44 -18.45
CA LEU A 8 0.89 -12.60 -17.82
C LEU A 8 1.58 -13.87 -18.34
N LYS A 9 1.64 -14.89 -17.49
CA LYS A 9 2.23 -16.20 -17.85
C LYS A 9 1.47 -16.88 -19.00
N ASP A 10 0.17 -16.62 -19.08
CA ASP A 10 -0.72 -17.18 -20.10
C ASP A 10 -0.69 -16.41 -21.44
N GLY A 11 0.28 -15.50 -21.62
CA GLY A 11 0.52 -14.79 -22.88
C GLY A 11 -0.19 -13.43 -23.03
N GLY A 12 -1.03 -13.05 -22.08
CA GLY A 12 -1.66 -11.72 -22.05
C GLY A 12 -0.68 -10.61 -21.67
N THR A 13 -0.85 -9.40 -22.22
CA THR A 13 -0.15 -8.19 -21.73
C THR A 13 -1.18 -7.12 -21.40
N GLN A 14 -1.17 -6.66 -20.15
CA GLN A 14 -2.00 -5.55 -19.70
C GLN A 14 -1.11 -4.32 -19.48
N PHE A 15 -1.58 -3.16 -19.91
CA PHE A 15 -0.88 -1.90 -19.67
C PHE A 15 -1.85 -0.85 -19.14
N GLU A 16 -1.32 0.04 -18.30
CA GLU A 16 -2.04 1.19 -17.76
C GLU A 16 -1.19 2.43 -18.03
N VAL A 17 -1.79 3.48 -18.58
CA VAL A 17 -1.10 4.75 -18.86
C VAL A 17 -1.83 5.87 -18.14
N MET A 18 -1.09 6.61 -17.33
CA MET A 18 -1.58 7.78 -16.62
C MET A 18 -0.88 9.04 -17.11
N THR A 19 -1.69 10.03 -17.44
CA THR A 19 -1.24 11.40 -17.71
C THR A 19 -0.80 12.07 -16.41
N ARG A 20 0.02 13.12 -16.51
CA ARG A 20 0.43 13.91 -15.34
C ARG A 20 -0.79 14.48 -14.59
N LYS A 21 -1.83 14.89 -15.31
CA LYS A 21 -3.09 15.40 -14.73
C LYS A 21 -3.80 14.33 -13.88
N GLN A 22 -3.83 13.08 -14.36
CA GLN A 22 -4.44 11.98 -13.61
C GLN A 22 -3.64 11.63 -12.34
N ILE A 23 -2.31 11.66 -12.39
CA ILE A 23 -1.47 11.48 -11.21
C ILE A 23 -1.69 12.61 -10.21
N GLU A 24 -1.79 13.84 -10.70
CA GLU A 24 -2.04 15.01 -9.86
C GLU A 24 -3.40 14.94 -9.15
N LEU A 25 -4.42 14.41 -9.83
CA LEU A 25 -5.72 14.14 -9.22
C LEU A 25 -5.60 13.14 -8.07
N VAL A 26 -4.84 12.05 -8.25
CA VAL A 26 -4.59 11.08 -7.17
C VAL A 26 -3.83 11.71 -6.01
N ARG A 27 -2.82 12.54 -6.31
CA ARG A 27 -2.09 13.30 -5.29
C ARG A 27 -3.03 14.19 -4.48
N SER A 28 -3.92 14.93 -5.15
CA SER A 28 -4.88 15.83 -4.48
C SER A 28 -5.86 15.13 -3.54
N GLN A 29 -6.18 13.86 -3.80
CA GLN A 29 -7.05 13.04 -2.96
C GLN A 29 -6.30 12.34 -1.81
N SER A 30 -4.97 12.32 -1.86
CA SER A 30 -4.15 11.70 -0.82
C SER A 30 -4.07 12.61 0.41
N LYS A 31 -4.24 12.04 1.61
CA LYS A 31 -4.06 12.76 2.89
C LYS A 31 -2.68 13.43 3.00
N ALA A 32 -1.65 12.82 2.40
CA ALA A 32 -0.29 13.34 2.36
C ALA A 32 0.05 14.00 1.00
N GLY A 33 -0.93 14.43 0.19
CA GLY A 33 -0.69 14.93 -1.16
C GLY A 33 0.29 16.11 -1.25
N ASN A 34 0.30 16.96 -0.21
CA ASN A 34 1.16 18.14 -0.10
C ASN A 34 2.39 17.93 0.78
N ASN A 35 2.57 16.73 1.36
CA ASN A 35 3.56 16.47 2.40
C ASN A 35 4.33 15.16 2.11
N GLY A 36 5.51 14.98 2.70
CA GLY A 36 6.20 13.69 2.68
C GLY A 36 6.56 13.20 1.27
N PRO A 37 6.42 11.89 0.97
CA PRO A 37 6.91 11.29 -0.27
C PRO A 37 6.33 11.87 -1.56
N TRP A 38 5.13 12.46 -1.53
CA TRP A 38 4.57 13.14 -2.71
C TRP A 38 5.33 14.40 -3.12
N VAL A 39 6.09 15.00 -2.19
CA VAL A 39 6.93 16.19 -2.43
C VAL A 39 8.38 15.77 -2.68
N THR A 40 8.94 14.90 -1.84
CA THR A 40 10.35 14.51 -1.94
C THR A 40 10.60 13.47 -3.04
N HIS A 41 9.64 12.58 -3.31
CA HIS A 41 9.77 11.42 -4.20
C HIS A 41 8.55 11.26 -5.11
N TRP A 42 8.13 12.36 -5.76
CA TRP A 42 6.93 12.40 -6.60
C TRP A 42 6.92 11.30 -7.69
N GLU A 43 8.06 11.02 -8.31
CA GLU A 43 8.17 10.01 -9.38
C GLU A 43 7.87 8.61 -8.88
N GLU A 44 8.38 8.23 -7.71
CA GLU A 44 8.15 6.92 -7.11
C GLU A 44 6.69 6.75 -6.69
N MET A 45 6.08 7.82 -6.16
CA MET A 45 4.65 7.82 -5.86
C MET A 45 3.82 7.67 -7.12
N ALA A 46 4.16 8.37 -8.21
CA ALA A 46 3.47 8.25 -9.48
C ALA A 46 3.58 6.84 -10.09
N LYS A 47 4.78 6.23 -10.05
CA LYS A 47 5.00 4.84 -10.50
C LYS A 47 4.17 3.85 -9.66
N LYS A 48 4.21 3.99 -8.31
CA LYS A 48 3.42 3.17 -7.39
C LYS A 48 1.92 3.27 -7.70
N THR A 49 1.41 4.47 -7.97
CA THR A 49 0.01 4.68 -8.36
C THR A 49 -0.35 3.94 -9.65
N ALA A 50 0.47 4.02 -10.69
CA ALA A 50 0.23 3.32 -11.95
C ALA A 50 0.21 1.79 -11.77
N ILE A 51 1.15 1.26 -10.98
CA ILE A 51 1.21 -0.17 -10.65
C ILE A 51 -0.03 -0.63 -9.88
N ARG A 52 -0.45 0.12 -8.84
CA ARG A 52 -1.65 -0.22 -8.05
C ARG A 52 -2.91 -0.24 -8.89
N ARG A 53 -3.05 0.68 -9.84
CA ARG A 53 -4.19 0.72 -10.75
C ARG A 53 -4.20 -0.46 -11.72
N LEU A 54 -3.05 -0.77 -12.31
CA LEU A 54 -2.88 -1.95 -13.16
C LEU A 54 -3.21 -3.25 -12.44
N PHE A 55 -2.77 -3.38 -11.18
CA PHE A 55 -2.92 -4.58 -10.37
C PHE A 55 -4.38 -5.02 -10.18
N LYS A 56 -5.32 -4.07 -10.16
CA LYS A 56 -6.77 -4.35 -10.03
C LYS A 56 -7.33 -5.21 -11.16
N TYR A 57 -6.66 -5.22 -12.31
CA TYR A 57 -7.10 -5.95 -13.50
C TYR A 57 -6.34 -7.26 -13.71
N LEU A 58 -5.36 -7.57 -12.85
CA LEU A 58 -4.56 -8.78 -13.00
C LEU A 58 -5.25 -9.96 -12.32
N PRO A 59 -5.20 -11.17 -12.91
CA PRO A 59 -5.59 -12.38 -12.23
C PRO A 59 -4.59 -12.68 -11.12
N VAL A 60 -5.03 -12.54 -9.86
CA VAL A 60 -4.19 -12.78 -8.68
C VAL A 60 -4.83 -13.86 -7.81
N SER A 61 -3.99 -14.74 -7.22
CA SER A 61 -4.45 -15.70 -6.22
C SER A 61 -5.20 -14.99 -5.08
N ILE A 62 -6.25 -15.63 -4.55
CA ILE A 62 -7.13 -15.10 -3.50
C ILE A 62 -6.33 -14.70 -2.25
N GLU A 63 -5.25 -15.42 -1.94
CA GLU A 63 -4.37 -15.14 -0.80
C GLU A 63 -3.67 -13.78 -0.95
N ILE A 64 -3.21 -13.46 -2.16
CA ILE A 64 -2.58 -12.18 -2.47
C ILE A 64 -3.62 -11.07 -2.51
N GLN A 65 -4.84 -11.34 -3.00
CA GLN A 65 -5.94 -10.36 -2.93
C GLN A 65 -6.27 -9.98 -1.47
N ARG A 66 -6.25 -10.95 -0.55
CA ARG A 66 -6.41 -10.68 0.89
C ARG A 66 -5.28 -9.81 1.44
N ALA A 67 -4.02 -10.15 1.12
CA ALA A 67 -2.86 -9.37 1.55
C ALA A 67 -2.89 -7.92 1.06
N VAL A 68 -3.28 -7.70 -0.21
CA VAL A 68 -3.44 -6.34 -0.77
C VAL A 68 -4.58 -5.58 -0.11
N SER A 69 -5.71 -6.26 0.15
CA SER A 69 -6.84 -5.65 0.87
C SER A 69 -6.46 -5.27 2.31
N MET A 70 -5.56 -6.02 2.95
CA MET A 70 -5.03 -5.68 4.27
C MET A 70 -4.09 -4.47 4.20
N ASP A 71 -3.23 -4.36 3.18
CA ASP A 71 -2.35 -3.19 2.95
C ASP A 71 -3.14 -1.90 2.61
N GLU A 72 -4.33 -2.02 2.01
CA GLU A 72 -5.19 -0.88 1.71
C GLU A 72 -5.96 -0.35 2.92
N LYS A 73 -6.10 -1.14 4.00
CA LYS A 73 -6.74 -0.65 5.23
C LYS A 73 -5.80 0.31 5.95
N GLU A 74 -6.30 1.49 6.31
CA GLU A 74 -5.58 2.39 7.21
C GLU A 74 -5.28 1.66 8.52
N PRO A 75 -4.12 1.94 9.17
CA PRO A 75 -3.90 1.45 10.53
C PRO A 75 -5.06 1.97 11.36
N LEU A 76 -5.91 1.05 11.80
CA LEU A 76 -7.00 1.37 12.71
C LEU A 76 -6.37 2.11 13.88
N THR A 77 -6.94 3.25 14.27
CA THR A 77 -6.67 3.79 15.60
C THR A 77 -7.18 2.73 16.54
N ILE A 78 -6.27 1.94 17.10
CA ILE A 78 -6.61 0.83 17.99
C ILE A 78 -7.13 1.50 19.25
N ASP A 79 -8.45 1.49 19.44
CA ASP A 79 -9.03 1.84 20.73
C ASP A 79 -8.57 0.77 21.73
N PRO A 80 -7.91 1.13 22.85
CA PRO A 80 -7.41 0.16 23.83
C PRO A 80 -8.49 -0.75 24.45
N ALA A 81 -9.77 -0.47 24.19
CA ALA A 81 -10.93 -1.23 24.66
C ALA A 81 -11.37 -2.34 23.68
N ASP A 82 -10.73 -2.47 22.52
CA ASP A 82 -11.13 -3.46 21.51
C ASP A 82 -10.69 -4.87 21.93
N SER A 83 -11.67 -5.73 22.23
CA SER A 83 -11.46 -7.07 22.81
C SER A 83 -10.80 -8.08 21.88
N SER A 84 -10.49 -7.67 20.64
CA SER A 84 -9.72 -8.45 19.65
C SER A 84 -8.21 -8.25 19.75
N VAL A 85 -7.74 -7.31 20.59
CA VAL A 85 -6.32 -7.05 20.81
C VAL A 85 -5.77 -8.04 21.85
N LEU A 86 -4.98 -9.00 21.39
CA LEU A 86 -4.25 -9.91 22.26
C LEU A 86 -3.12 -9.14 22.96
N THR A 87 -3.36 -8.66 24.18
CA THR A 87 -2.32 -8.09 25.04
C THR A 87 -1.38 -9.22 25.48
N GLY A 88 -0.29 -9.41 24.75
CA GLY A 88 0.76 -10.35 25.12
C GLY A 88 1.35 -9.95 26.47
N GLU A 89 1.12 -10.77 27.50
CA GLU A 89 1.81 -10.62 28.78
C GLU A 89 3.29 -10.92 28.57
N TYR A 90 4.15 -9.95 28.90
CA TYR A 90 5.59 -10.15 28.97
C TYR A 90 6.07 -9.82 30.38
N SER A 91 6.83 -10.73 30.99
CA SER A 91 7.55 -10.48 32.22
C SER A 91 9.02 -10.18 31.90
N VAL A 92 9.48 -9.03 32.40
CA VAL A 92 10.92 -8.70 32.41
C VAL A 92 11.53 -9.47 33.58
N ILE A 93 12.42 -10.42 33.28
CA ILE A 93 13.25 -11.07 34.30
C ILE A 93 14.48 -10.18 34.46
N ASP A 94 14.55 -9.44 35.57
CA ASP A 94 15.74 -8.67 35.92
C ASP A 94 16.78 -9.63 36.50
N ASN A 95 17.82 -9.93 35.71
CA ASN A 95 18.95 -10.73 36.15
C ASN A 95 20.00 -9.78 36.73
N SER A 96 19.74 -9.28 37.94
CA SER A 96 20.74 -8.58 38.74
C SER A 96 21.54 -9.60 39.57
N GLU A 97 22.57 -10.18 38.95
CA GLU A 97 23.72 -10.78 39.64
C GLU A 97 24.97 -10.00 39.22
N GLU A 98 25.32 -8.98 40.01
CA GLU A 98 26.64 -8.71 40.64
C GLU A 98 26.63 -7.34 41.34
#